data_AF-A0A822J7Z3-F1
#
_entry.id   AF-A0A822J7Z3-F1
#
_cell.length_a   1.000
_cell.length_b   1.000
_cell.length_c   1.000
_cell.angle_alpha   90.00
_cell.angle_beta   90.00
_cell.angle_gamma   90.00
#
_symmetry.space_group_name_H-M   'P 1'
#
loop_
_entity.id
_entity.type
_entity.pdbx_description
1 polymer ?
#
loop_
_entity_poly.entity_id
_entity_poly.type
_entity_poly.pdbx_seq_one_letter_code
_entity_poly.pdbx_strand_id
1 'polypeptide(L)'
;MTNKMILIGIAIAAIGLVALPQTLALFAGQHNFYDNIGAGAAAIPCEKCHADVFSELSQPGSVNAVHMAQGCAGCHVTTAPTKEGLKQGGALGSDFHAAALPLCLDCHSGAGPGVDARSILNGSAEAHISFASQANESLLLRGSNEACISCHTHVAVDINWTKAYKISFNAEENATTGLHEWTVNNFATEGTVQIQTYGNRSGDINSATEPVVSISPAPLGFDPANP
;
A
#
# COMPACT_ATOMS: atom_id res chain seq x y z
N MET A 1 39.91 -63.22 -15.54
CA MET A 1 39.13 -62.23 -14.76
C MET A 1 38.72 -61.03 -15.61
N THR A 2 39.54 -60.62 -16.59
CA THR A 2 39.31 -59.50 -17.52
C THR A 2 37.97 -59.55 -18.28
N ASN A 3 37.57 -60.69 -18.85
CA ASN A 3 36.31 -60.78 -19.62
C ASN A 3 35.05 -60.61 -18.74
N LYS A 4 35.09 -61.04 -17.47
CA LYS A 4 33.96 -60.85 -16.53
C LYS A 4 33.83 -59.38 -16.10
N MET A 5 34.95 -58.69 -15.91
CA MET A 5 34.96 -57.27 -15.56
C MET A 5 34.48 -56.40 -16.74
N ILE A 6 34.79 -56.78 -17.98
CA ILE A 6 34.27 -56.10 -19.18
C ILE A 6 32.74 -56.27 -19.28
N LEU A 7 32.22 -57.48 -19.06
CA LEU A 7 30.77 -57.73 -19.11
C LEU A 7 30.00 -56.98 -18.02
N ILE A 8 30.56 -56.89 -16.81
CA ILE A 8 29.96 -56.09 -15.71
C ILE A 8 30.00 -54.60 -16.05
N GLY A 9 31.11 -54.11 -16.63
CA GLY A 9 31.21 -52.72 -17.08
C GLY A 9 30.17 -52.37 -18.15
N ILE A 10 29.93 -53.27 -19.11
CA ILE A 10 28.91 -53.10 -20.14
C ILE A 10 27.50 -53.14 -19.53
N ALA A 11 27.24 -54.04 -18.57
CA ALA A 11 25.94 -54.11 -17.89
C ALA A 11 25.63 -52.84 -17.08
N ILE A 12 26.63 -52.29 -16.37
CA ILE A 12 26.49 -51.03 -15.64
C ILE A 12 26.27 -49.86 -16.59
N ALA A 13 27.02 -49.80 -17.70
CA ALA A 13 26.83 -48.78 -18.73
C ALA A 13 25.43 -48.86 -19.36
N ALA A 14 24.93 -50.07 -19.66
CA ALA A 14 23.60 -50.27 -20.20
C ALA A 14 22.49 -49.84 -19.22
N ILE A 15 22.61 -50.18 -17.93
CA ILE A 15 21.67 -49.73 -16.89
C ILE A 15 21.74 -48.21 -16.73
N GLY A 16 22.94 -47.62 -16.75
CA GLY A 16 23.15 -46.18 -16.72
C GLY A 16 22.49 -45.46 -17.90
N LEU A 17 22.63 -45.99 -19.13
CA LEU A 17 21.98 -45.44 -20.32
C LEU A 17 20.46 -45.55 -20.29
N VAL A 18 19.89 -46.54 -19.60
CA VAL A 18 18.44 -46.69 -19.47
C VAL A 18 17.88 -45.85 -18.31
N ALA A 19 18.60 -45.72 -17.19
CA ALA A 19 18.11 -45.04 -15.98
C ALA A 19 18.40 -43.53 -15.93
N LEU A 20 19.48 -43.03 -16.56
CA LEU A 20 19.88 -41.61 -16.51
C LEU A 20 19.08 -40.67 -17.43
N PRO A 21 18.56 -41.06 -18.60
CA PRO A 21 17.73 -40.16 -19.42
C PRO A 21 16.45 -39.74 -18.68
N GLN A 22 15.98 -40.58 -17.76
CA GLN A 22 14.73 -40.41 -17.02
C GLN A 22 14.79 -39.22 -16.04
N THR A 23 15.96 -38.92 -15.45
CA THR A 23 16.09 -37.87 -14.42
C THR A 23 16.26 -36.48 -15.02
N LEU A 24 16.85 -36.38 -16.23
CA LEU A 24 16.95 -35.12 -16.98
C LEU A 24 15.68 -34.82 -17.81
N ALA A 25 14.92 -35.85 -18.19
CA ALA A 25 13.73 -35.72 -19.03
C ALA A 25 12.40 -35.51 -18.28
N LEU A 26 12.37 -35.65 -16.95
CA LEU A 26 11.17 -35.33 -16.18
C LEU A 26 10.80 -33.84 -16.24
N PHE A 27 11.77 -32.97 -16.56
CA PHE A 27 11.57 -31.52 -16.59
C PHE A 27 11.92 -30.85 -17.93
N ALA A 28 12.64 -31.52 -18.83
CA ALA A 28 12.96 -30.99 -20.15
C ALA A 28 11.70 -30.94 -21.04
N GLY A 29 11.29 -29.74 -21.47
CA GLY A 29 10.11 -29.53 -22.31
C GLY A 29 8.77 -29.48 -21.57
N GLN A 30 8.75 -29.69 -20.25
CA GLN A 30 7.52 -29.55 -19.43
C GLN A 30 7.32 -28.14 -18.85
N HIS A 31 8.32 -27.26 -19.00
CA HIS A 31 8.27 -25.87 -18.55
C HIS A 31 8.71 -24.96 -19.70
N ASN A 32 7.77 -24.16 -20.22
CA ASN A 32 8.10 -23.02 -21.06
C ASN A 32 8.28 -21.81 -20.14
N PHE A 33 9.39 -21.08 -20.29
CA PHE A 33 9.50 -19.74 -19.71
C PHE A 33 8.58 -18.81 -20.49
N TYR A 34 7.93 -17.89 -19.79
CA TYR A 34 7.29 -16.76 -20.48
C TYR A 34 8.40 -15.97 -21.18
N ASP A 35 8.18 -15.63 -22.46
CA ASP A 35 9.16 -14.93 -23.26
C ASP A 35 9.15 -13.44 -22.85
N ASN A 36 10.14 -13.05 -22.05
CA ASN A 36 10.23 -11.71 -21.47
C ASN A 36 11.30 -10.85 -22.17
N ILE A 37 11.85 -11.29 -23.30
CA ILE A 37 12.98 -10.62 -23.99
C ILE A 37 12.50 -9.82 -25.22
N GLY A 38 11.18 -9.69 -25.43
CA GLY A 38 10.63 -8.87 -26.52
C GLY A 38 9.27 -8.26 -26.21
N ALA A 39 9.24 -6.92 -26.16
CA ALA A 39 8.11 -6.02 -26.44
C ALA A 39 6.69 -6.56 -26.18
N GLY A 40 6.35 -6.89 -24.93
CA GLY A 40 4.94 -7.12 -24.59
C GLY A 40 4.67 -7.62 -23.18
N ALA A 41 4.03 -6.78 -22.36
CA ALA A 41 3.44 -7.16 -21.08
C ALA A 41 2.43 -8.32 -21.16
N ALA A 42 1.80 -8.45 -22.33
CA ALA A 42 0.62 -9.28 -22.53
C ALA A 42 0.89 -10.79 -22.45
N ALA A 43 2.15 -11.22 -22.46
CA ALA A 43 2.51 -12.64 -22.38
C ALA A 43 2.61 -13.17 -20.94
N ILE A 44 2.66 -12.29 -19.93
CA ILE A 44 2.75 -12.68 -18.52
C ILE A 44 1.34 -12.90 -17.94
N PRO A 45 0.97 -14.11 -17.48
CA PRO A 45 -0.30 -14.33 -16.82
C PRO A 45 -0.22 -13.84 -15.36
N CYS A 46 -0.38 -12.53 -15.16
CA CYS A 46 -0.24 -11.84 -13.86
C CYS A 46 -1.06 -12.52 -12.75
N GLU A 47 -2.30 -12.92 -13.07
CA GLU A 47 -3.24 -13.56 -12.14
C GLU A 47 -2.74 -14.90 -11.59
N LYS A 48 -1.80 -15.58 -12.26
CA LYS A 48 -1.18 -16.80 -11.74
C LYS A 48 -0.49 -16.56 -10.39
N CYS A 49 0.06 -15.35 -10.20
CA CYS A 49 0.80 -14.97 -9.00
C CYS A 49 0.10 -13.88 -8.16
N HIS A 50 -0.69 -13.02 -8.80
CA HIS A 50 -1.38 -11.87 -8.18
C HIS A 50 -2.91 -12.01 -8.22
N ALA A 51 -3.40 -13.21 -7.94
CA ALA A 51 -4.84 -13.52 -7.97
C ALA A 51 -5.64 -12.66 -6.97
N ASP A 52 -5.04 -12.32 -5.83
CA ASP A 52 -5.61 -11.46 -4.80
C ASP A 52 -5.73 -10.01 -5.27
N VAL A 53 -4.69 -9.45 -5.87
CA VAL A 53 -4.70 -8.10 -6.46
C VAL A 53 -5.74 -8.02 -7.58
N PHE A 54 -5.80 -9.03 -8.45
CA PHE A 54 -6.82 -9.09 -9.49
C PHE A 54 -8.23 -9.17 -8.90
N SER A 55 -8.44 -9.99 -7.87
CA SER A 55 -9.72 -10.08 -7.17
C SER A 55 -10.14 -8.76 -6.54
N GLU A 56 -9.18 -7.95 -6.08
CA GLU A 56 -9.44 -6.64 -5.52
C GLU A 56 -9.79 -5.63 -6.63
N LEU A 57 -8.97 -5.52 -7.67
CA LEU A 57 -9.20 -4.59 -8.77
C LEU A 57 -10.48 -4.91 -9.56
N SER A 58 -10.89 -6.18 -9.62
CA SER A 58 -12.12 -6.60 -10.31
C SER A 58 -13.40 -6.38 -9.51
N GLN A 59 -13.32 -5.91 -8.25
CA GLN A 59 -14.51 -5.63 -7.46
C GLN A 59 -15.35 -4.49 -8.09
N PRO A 60 -16.69 -4.58 -8.02
CA PRO A 60 -17.57 -3.57 -8.59
C PRO A 60 -17.44 -2.24 -7.86
N GLY A 61 -17.17 -1.16 -8.60
CA GLY A 61 -17.04 0.19 -8.07
C GLY A 61 -16.48 1.15 -9.12
N SER A 62 -16.79 2.45 -9.00
CA SER A 62 -16.34 3.46 -9.98
C SER A 62 -14.82 3.63 -10.01
N VAL A 63 -14.16 3.48 -8.86
CA VAL A 63 -12.69 3.66 -8.73
C VAL A 63 -11.94 2.44 -9.29
N ASN A 64 -12.41 1.23 -9.02
CA ASN A 64 -11.82 -0.02 -9.49
C ASN A 64 -11.95 -0.19 -11.00
N ALA A 65 -13.07 0.28 -11.58
CA ALA A 65 -13.30 0.27 -13.03
C ALA A 65 -12.24 1.06 -13.81
N VAL A 66 -11.75 2.19 -13.27
CA VAL A 66 -10.72 3.00 -13.93
C VAL A 66 -9.37 2.27 -13.91
N HIS A 67 -9.01 1.62 -12.81
CA HIS A 67 -7.77 0.83 -12.73
C HIS A 67 -7.82 -0.41 -13.63
N MET A 68 -8.96 -1.11 -13.66
CA MET A 68 -9.16 -2.27 -14.54
C MET A 68 -9.13 -1.90 -16.02
N ALA A 69 -9.62 -0.72 -16.40
CA ALA A 69 -9.57 -0.25 -17.78
C ALA A 69 -8.13 -0.09 -18.30
N GLN A 70 -7.15 0.17 -17.42
CA GLN A 70 -5.74 0.28 -17.80
C GLN A 70 -5.00 -1.07 -17.82
N GLY A 71 -5.59 -2.12 -17.24
CA GLY A 71 -4.98 -3.42 -17.07
C GLY A 71 -3.71 -3.40 -16.21
N CYS A 72 -3.10 -4.57 -15.96
CA CYS A 72 -1.90 -4.67 -15.14
C CYS A 72 -0.75 -3.83 -15.72
N ALA A 73 -0.58 -3.85 -17.04
CA ALA A 73 0.47 -3.09 -17.71
C ALA A 73 0.35 -1.58 -17.52
N GLY A 74 -0.86 -1.04 -17.34
CA GLY A 74 -1.04 0.41 -17.13
C GLY A 74 -0.41 0.92 -15.83
N CYS A 75 -0.36 0.08 -14.79
CA CYS A 75 0.29 0.42 -13.52
C CYS A 75 1.78 0.05 -13.48
N HIS A 76 2.18 -1.03 -14.18
CA HIS A 76 3.57 -1.50 -14.21
C HIS A 76 4.43 -0.81 -15.28
N VAL A 77 3.82 -0.23 -16.31
CA VAL A 77 4.47 0.43 -17.45
C VAL A 77 4.01 1.89 -17.50
N THR A 78 4.55 2.70 -16.60
CA THR A 78 4.17 4.13 -16.54
C THR A 78 5.18 4.98 -17.31
N THR A 79 4.70 5.83 -18.21
CA THR A 79 5.46 6.97 -18.76
C THR A 79 5.38 8.20 -17.85
N ALA A 80 4.91 8.01 -16.61
CA ALA A 80 4.74 9.09 -15.66
C ALA A 80 6.10 9.78 -15.40
N PRO A 81 6.13 11.10 -15.25
CA PRO A 81 7.38 11.80 -14.97
C PRO A 81 7.99 11.19 -13.72
N THR A 82 9.23 10.73 -13.85
CA THR A 82 10.06 9.94 -12.93
C THR A 82 10.28 10.59 -11.56
N LYS A 83 9.22 11.00 -10.85
CA LYS A 83 9.30 11.82 -9.64
C LYS A 83 9.58 11.01 -8.38
N GLU A 84 9.24 9.71 -8.38
CA GLU A 84 9.71 8.76 -7.37
C GLU A 84 10.67 7.69 -7.94
N GLY A 85 11.31 7.98 -9.09
CA GLY A 85 12.52 7.28 -9.51
C GLY A 85 12.32 5.86 -10.06
N LEU A 86 11.19 5.54 -10.69
CA LEU A 86 11.12 4.32 -11.50
C LEU A 86 12.00 4.47 -12.75
N LYS A 87 13.13 3.76 -12.77
CA LYS A 87 13.86 3.42 -14.01
C LYS A 87 13.51 2.03 -14.54
N GLN A 88 12.63 1.29 -13.87
CA GLN A 88 12.47 -0.17 -14.04
C GLN A 88 11.16 -0.60 -14.72
N GLY A 89 10.19 0.31 -14.86
CA GLY A 89 8.89 0.07 -15.53
C GLY A 89 8.90 0.28 -17.04
N GLY A 90 9.99 0.81 -17.61
CA GLY A 90 10.06 1.15 -19.04
C GLY A 90 9.03 2.21 -19.47
N ALA A 91 9.18 2.74 -20.67
CA ALA A 91 8.10 3.49 -21.32
C ALA A 91 7.10 2.51 -21.94
N LEU A 92 5.86 2.95 -22.18
CA LEU A 92 4.90 2.18 -22.98
C LEU A 92 5.53 1.81 -24.33
N GLY A 93 5.73 0.51 -24.57
CA GLY A 93 6.38 -0.01 -25.78
C GLY A 93 7.87 -0.34 -25.64
N SER A 94 8.46 -0.26 -24.44
CA SER A 94 9.82 -0.76 -24.15
C SER A 94 9.80 -1.99 -23.23
N ASP A 95 10.94 -2.66 -23.10
CA ASP A 95 11.13 -3.73 -22.12
C ASP A 95 10.90 -3.17 -20.70
N PHE A 96 10.16 -3.93 -19.89
CA PHE A 96 9.93 -3.61 -18.49
C PHE A 96 9.99 -4.87 -17.65
N HIS A 97 10.44 -4.74 -16.41
CA HIS A 97 10.49 -5.85 -15.49
C HIS A 97 9.13 -6.01 -14.79
N ALA A 98 8.48 -7.16 -14.93
CA ALA A 98 7.17 -7.41 -14.33
C ALA A 98 7.13 -7.26 -12.79
N ALA A 99 8.29 -7.31 -12.11
CA ALA A 99 8.39 -7.07 -10.68
C ALA A 99 8.63 -5.59 -10.30
N ALA A 100 8.46 -4.65 -11.24
CA ALA A 100 8.47 -3.23 -10.91
C ALA A 100 7.28 -2.89 -10.00
N LEU A 101 7.53 -2.20 -8.89
CA LEU A 101 6.49 -1.77 -7.95
C LEU A 101 5.75 -0.54 -8.52
N PRO A 102 4.42 -0.59 -8.69
CA PRO A 102 3.64 0.58 -9.09
C PRO A 102 3.58 1.60 -7.94
N LEU A 103 3.65 2.89 -8.25
CA LEU A 103 3.49 3.97 -7.27
C LEU A 103 2.21 4.76 -7.56
N CYS A 104 1.39 5.00 -6.54
CA CYS A 104 0.08 5.67 -6.71
C CYS A 104 0.25 7.07 -7.31
N LEU A 105 1.25 7.82 -6.83
CA LEU A 105 1.51 9.20 -7.24
C LEU A 105 2.10 9.33 -8.65
N ASP A 106 2.53 8.25 -9.30
CA ASP A 106 2.91 8.33 -10.71
C ASP A 106 1.73 8.78 -11.58
N CYS A 107 0.50 8.38 -11.23
CA CYS A 107 -0.72 8.83 -11.90
C CYS A 107 -1.51 9.88 -11.11
N HIS A 108 -1.50 9.80 -9.78
CA HIS A 108 -2.27 10.69 -8.89
C HIS A 108 -1.52 11.99 -8.50
N SER A 109 -0.42 12.35 -9.19
CA SER A 109 0.34 13.58 -8.93
C SER A 109 -0.14 14.82 -9.70
N GLY A 110 -1.31 14.74 -10.35
CA GLY A 110 -1.87 15.82 -11.18
C GLY A 110 -1.34 15.88 -12.62
N ALA A 111 -0.51 14.92 -13.05
CA ALA A 111 0.01 14.81 -14.43
C ALA A 111 -0.61 13.65 -15.24
N GLY A 112 -1.73 13.06 -14.77
CA GLY A 112 -2.44 11.95 -15.42
C GLY A 112 -3.96 12.06 -15.25
N PRO A 113 -4.76 11.04 -15.65
CA PRO A 113 -6.23 11.07 -15.57
C PRO A 113 -6.82 10.97 -14.13
N GLY A 114 -6.00 11.16 -13.09
CA GLY A 114 -6.42 11.11 -11.68
C GLY A 114 -6.54 12.50 -11.04
N VAL A 115 -7.36 12.60 -9.99
CA VAL A 115 -7.39 13.78 -9.10
C VAL A 115 -6.03 14.01 -8.46
N ASP A 116 -5.64 15.28 -8.25
CA ASP A 116 -4.35 15.63 -7.65
C ASP A 116 -4.32 15.23 -6.17
N ALA A 117 -3.70 14.10 -5.87
CA ALA A 117 -3.47 13.61 -4.51
C ALA A 117 -2.22 14.25 -3.87
N ARG A 118 -1.49 15.15 -4.52
CA ARG A 118 -0.32 15.81 -3.90
C ARG A 118 -0.70 16.78 -2.80
N SER A 119 -1.96 17.24 -2.77
CA SER A 119 -2.49 17.99 -1.63
C SER A 119 -2.40 17.19 -0.32
N ILE A 120 -2.48 15.85 -0.38
CA ILE A 120 -2.25 14.96 0.77
C ILE A 120 -0.82 15.06 1.29
N LEU A 121 0.16 15.38 0.44
CA LEU A 121 1.55 15.52 0.88
C LEU A 121 1.93 16.96 1.26
N ASN A 122 1.27 17.98 0.70
CA ASN A 122 1.75 19.36 0.76
C ASN A 122 0.66 20.42 1.00
N GLY A 123 -0.61 20.05 1.18
CA GLY A 123 -1.71 20.99 1.36
C GLY A 123 -1.80 21.52 2.79
N SER A 124 -1.63 22.82 3.00
CA SER A 124 -1.54 23.43 4.35
C SER A 124 -2.72 23.19 5.30
N ALA A 125 -3.85 22.67 4.84
CA ALA A 125 -5.03 22.35 5.62
C ALA A 125 -5.39 20.85 5.59
N GLU A 126 -4.49 20.00 5.10
CA GLU A 126 -4.75 18.59 4.88
C GLU A 126 -4.40 17.76 6.12
N ALA A 127 -5.42 17.16 6.73
CA ALA A 127 -5.29 16.37 7.96
C ALA A 127 -4.44 15.11 7.77
N HIS A 128 -4.32 14.61 6.54
CA HIS A 128 -3.59 13.38 6.23
C HIS A 128 -2.08 13.58 6.01
N ILE A 129 -1.53 14.80 5.99
CA ILE A 129 -0.11 15.03 5.70
C ILE A 129 0.80 14.27 6.65
N SER A 130 0.55 14.37 7.96
CA SER A 130 1.38 13.72 8.98
C SER A 130 1.38 12.21 8.80
N PHE A 131 0.24 11.62 8.46
CA PHE A 131 0.13 10.20 8.15
C PHE A 131 0.87 9.84 6.86
N ALA A 132 0.63 10.56 5.75
CA ALA A 132 1.24 10.26 4.46
C ALA A 132 2.77 10.43 4.46
N SER A 133 3.27 11.45 5.16
CA SER A 133 4.71 11.68 5.34
C SER A 133 5.37 10.59 6.19
N GLN A 134 4.76 10.16 7.29
CA GLN A 134 5.32 9.10 8.13
C GLN A 134 5.24 7.73 7.46
N ALA A 135 4.18 7.47 6.69
CA ALA A 135 4.04 6.25 5.91
C ALA A 135 5.15 6.10 4.87
N ASN A 136 5.70 7.21 4.36
CA ASN A 136 6.85 7.20 3.45
C ASN A 136 8.13 6.62 4.08
N GLU A 137 8.22 6.62 5.41
CA GLU A 137 9.32 6.01 6.17
C GLU A 137 9.07 4.52 6.50
N SER A 138 7.91 3.98 6.11
CA SER A 138 7.60 2.55 6.25
C SER A 138 8.51 1.71 5.35
N LEU A 139 8.87 0.52 5.84
CA LEU A 139 9.59 -0.49 5.07
C LEU A 139 8.67 -1.54 4.44
N LEU A 140 7.35 -1.46 4.67
CA LEU A 140 6.37 -2.42 4.16
C LEU A 140 6.11 -2.20 2.67
N LEU A 141 5.81 -0.95 2.30
CA LEU A 141 5.58 -0.54 0.91
C LEU A 141 6.45 0.66 0.57
N ARG A 142 6.73 0.81 -0.72
CA ARG A 142 7.60 1.86 -1.22
C ARG A 142 6.88 3.20 -1.22
N GLY A 143 7.50 4.20 -0.59
CA GLY A 143 7.05 5.58 -0.63
C GLY A 143 5.69 5.78 0.05
N SER A 144 4.90 6.71 -0.46
CA SER A 144 3.57 7.03 0.09
C SER A 144 2.49 5.96 -0.16
N ASN A 145 2.81 4.86 -0.88
CA ASN A 145 1.86 3.80 -1.17
C ASN A 145 1.19 3.24 0.09
N GLU A 146 1.95 3.08 1.17
CA GLU A 146 1.43 2.58 2.46
C GLU A 146 0.27 3.44 2.98
N ALA A 147 0.37 4.77 2.84
CA ALA A 147 -0.72 5.66 3.24
C ALA A 147 -1.94 5.49 2.33
N CYS A 148 -1.73 5.44 1.02
CA CYS A 148 -2.84 5.32 0.07
C CYS A 148 -3.58 3.99 0.27
N ILE A 149 -2.86 2.87 0.34
CA ILE A 149 -3.47 1.56 0.43
C ILE A 149 -4.20 1.34 1.76
N SER A 150 -3.72 1.95 2.86
CA SER A 150 -4.40 1.82 4.17
C SER A 150 -5.88 2.21 4.13
N CYS A 151 -6.28 3.14 3.25
CA CYS A 151 -7.67 3.59 3.16
C CYS A 151 -8.33 3.35 1.79
N HIS A 152 -7.55 3.29 0.72
CA HIS A 152 -8.06 3.18 -0.66
C HIS A 152 -7.91 1.78 -1.27
N THR A 153 -7.70 0.77 -0.43
CA THR A 153 -7.72 -0.64 -0.82
C THR A 153 -8.59 -1.43 0.16
N HIS A 154 -8.93 -2.66 -0.22
CA HIS A 154 -9.67 -3.60 0.61
C HIS A 154 -8.75 -4.29 1.63
N VAL A 155 -7.72 -3.61 2.12
CA VAL A 155 -6.95 -4.07 3.28
C VAL A 155 -7.71 -3.69 4.55
N ALA A 156 -7.72 -4.61 5.51
CA ALA A 156 -8.23 -4.26 6.83
C ALA A 156 -7.20 -3.37 7.54
N VAL A 157 -7.68 -2.42 8.34
CA VAL A 157 -6.82 -1.50 9.10
C VAL A 157 -7.18 -1.49 10.57
N ASP A 158 -6.15 -1.54 11.39
CA ASP A 158 -6.22 -1.30 12.83
C ASP A 158 -5.70 0.10 13.12
N ILE A 159 -6.56 0.96 13.64
CA ILE A 159 -6.21 2.35 13.94
C ILE A 159 -6.33 2.59 15.44
N ASN A 160 -5.24 3.05 16.05
CA ASN A 160 -5.22 3.50 17.44
C ASN A 160 -5.31 5.03 17.49
N TRP A 161 -6.48 5.53 17.88
CA TRP A 161 -6.76 6.96 17.97
C TRP A 161 -6.38 7.49 19.34
N THR A 162 -5.45 8.44 19.36
CA THR A 162 -5.14 9.29 20.52
C THR A 162 -5.64 10.70 20.27
N LYS A 163 -6.56 11.20 21.09
CA LYS A 163 -7.02 12.60 21.00
C LYS A 163 -7.29 13.23 22.35
N ALA A 164 -7.38 14.55 22.40
CA ALA A 164 -7.83 15.28 23.59
C ALA A 164 -9.23 14.82 24.01
N TYR A 165 -9.46 14.66 25.31
CA TYR A 165 -10.77 14.25 25.83
C TYR A 165 -11.78 15.39 25.78
N LYS A 166 -11.38 16.60 26.21
CA LYS A 166 -12.23 17.79 26.15
C LYS A 166 -11.42 19.04 25.83
N ILE A 167 -12.13 20.07 25.37
CA ILE A 167 -11.65 21.45 25.31
C ILE A 167 -12.17 22.17 26.56
N SER A 168 -11.31 22.93 27.23
CA SER A 168 -11.67 23.85 28.30
C SER A 168 -11.41 25.28 27.89
N PHE A 169 -12.23 26.21 28.39
CA PHE A 169 -12.06 27.65 28.22
C PHE A 169 -12.83 28.35 29.34
N ASN A 170 -12.44 29.60 29.61
CA ASN A 170 -13.17 30.47 30.52
C ASN A 170 -14.15 31.32 29.71
N ALA A 171 -15.38 31.46 30.21
CA ALA A 171 -16.38 32.37 29.67
C ALA A 171 -16.90 33.24 30.82
N GLU A 172 -16.57 34.52 30.77
CA GLU A 172 -16.95 35.51 31.79
C GLU A 172 -17.94 36.51 31.19
N GLU A 173 -19.09 36.65 31.85
CA GLU A 173 -20.10 37.63 31.46
C GLU A 173 -19.83 38.99 32.10
N ASN A 174 -19.93 40.07 31.32
CA ASN A 174 -20.00 41.43 31.80
C ASN A 174 -21.45 41.94 31.75
N ALA A 175 -22.19 41.73 32.83
CA ALA A 175 -23.58 42.17 32.94
C ALA A 175 -23.75 43.67 33.28
N THR A 176 -22.64 44.43 33.41
CA THR A 176 -22.66 45.79 33.97
C THR A 176 -23.24 46.84 33.01
N THR A 177 -23.32 46.54 31.71
CA THR A 177 -23.80 47.45 30.66
C THR A 177 -25.29 47.27 30.34
N GLY A 178 -25.96 46.28 30.96
CA GLY A 178 -27.33 45.85 30.58
C GLY A 178 -27.39 45.06 29.26
N LEU A 179 -26.25 44.88 28.60
CA LEU A 179 -26.04 43.97 27.47
C LEU A 179 -25.23 42.78 28.00
N HIS A 180 -25.67 41.55 27.71
CA HIS A 180 -25.01 40.32 28.15
C HIS A 180 -23.75 40.06 27.31
N GLU A 181 -22.71 40.87 27.48
CA GLU A 181 -21.42 40.73 26.78
C GLU A 181 -20.57 39.65 27.43
N TRP A 182 -19.95 38.78 26.61
CA TRP A 182 -19.13 37.66 27.10
C TRP A 182 -17.68 37.81 26.65
N THR A 183 -16.75 37.63 27.58
CA THR A 183 -15.32 37.46 27.28
C THR A 183 -14.98 35.98 27.38
N VAL A 184 -14.53 35.39 26.28
CA VAL A 184 -14.11 33.99 26.21
C VAL A 184 -12.60 33.92 26.00
N ASN A 185 -11.87 33.26 26.90
CA ASN A 185 -10.41 33.14 26.84
C ASN A 185 -9.92 31.80 27.42
N ASN A 186 -8.60 31.61 27.45
CA ASN A 186 -7.94 30.44 28.04
C ASN A 186 -8.36 29.09 27.45
N PHE A 187 -8.45 29.00 26.12
CA PHE A 187 -8.67 27.72 25.44
C PHE A 187 -7.51 26.76 25.72
N ALA A 188 -7.85 25.57 26.19
CA ALA A 188 -6.93 24.48 26.43
C ALA A 188 -7.60 23.15 26.10
N THR A 189 -6.80 22.09 26.00
CA THR A 189 -7.29 20.72 25.94
C THR A 189 -6.93 19.99 27.22
N GLU A 190 -7.84 19.16 27.71
CA GLU A 190 -7.66 18.45 28.97
C GLU A 190 -7.94 16.95 28.79
N GLY A 191 -7.03 16.15 29.35
CA GLY A 191 -7.08 14.70 29.27
C GLY A 191 -6.86 14.14 27.87
N THR A 192 -6.77 12.82 27.82
CA THR A 192 -6.57 12.04 26.61
C THR A 192 -7.61 10.94 26.55
N VAL A 193 -8.18 10.70 25.38
CA VAL A 193 -9.01 9.54 25.11
C VAL A 193 -8.32 8.67 24.06
N GLN A 194 -8.29 7.36 24.34
CA GLN A 194 -7.77 6.33 23.44
C GLN A 194 -8.92 5.47 22.94
N ILE A 195 -9.00 5.29 21.63
CA ILE A 195 -9.99 4.42 20.99
C ILE A 195 -9.26 3.61 19.91
N GLN A 196 -9.41 2.30 19.91
CA GLN A 196 -8.97 1.48 18.78
C GLN A 196 -10.17 1.15 17.92
N THR A 197 -10.02 1.33 16.61
CA THR A 197 -11.03 0.92 15.62
C THR A 197 -10.42 -0.07 14.66
N TYR A 198 -11.16 -1.14 14.39
CA TYR A 198 -10.83 -2.11 13.35
C TYR A 198 -11.77 -1.92 12.17
N GLY A 199 -11.20 -1.47 11.05
CA GLY A 199 -11.86 -1.40 9.76
C GLY A 199 -11.66 -2.69 8.98
N ASN A 200 -12.70 -3.15 8.30
CA ASN A 200 -12.64 -4.35 7.48
C ASN A 200 -12.50 -4.01 5.99
N ARG A 201 -12.49 -5.05 5.16
CA ARG A 201 -12.44 -4.93 3.70
C ARG A 201 -13.73 -4.38 3.06
N SER A 202 -14.81 -4.12 3.81
CA SER A 202 -16.06 -3.55 3.30
C SER A 202 -16.14 -2.02 3.45
N GLY A 203 -15.15 -1.40 4.11
CA GLY A 203 -15.16 0.02 4.42
C GLY A 203 -15.95 0.38 5.68
N ASP A 204 -16.49 -0.62 6.39
CA ASP A 204 -17.19 -0.43 7.65
C ASP A 204 -16.24 -0.60 8.84
N ILE A 205 -16.55 0.08 9.95
CA ILE A 205 -15.92 -0.21 11.24
C ILE A 205 -16.56 -1.49 11.78
N ASN A 206 -15.77 -2.57 11.85
CA ASN A 206 -16.20 -3.86 12.35
C ASN A 206 -16.28 -3.91 13.89
N SER A 207 -15.37 -3.21 14.56
CA SER A 207 -15.35 -3.11 16.02
C SER A 207 -14.58 -1.88 16.48
N ALA A 208 -15.00 -1.32 17.60
CA ALA A 208 -14.27 -0.28 18.31
C ALA A 208 -14.16 -0.65 19.80
N THR A 209 -13.03 -0.32 20.42
CA THR A 209 -12.90 -0.44 21.87
C THR A 209 -13.71 0.65 22.56
N GLU A 210 -14.17 0.39 23.78
CA GLU A 210 -14.70 1.45 24.64
C GLU A 210 -13.64 2.55 24.84
N PRO A 211 -14.04 3.84 24.85
CA PRO A 211 -13.10 4.93 25.03
C PRO A 211 -12.40 4.86 26.39
N VAL A 212 -11.07 4.77 26.38
CA VAL A 212 -10.27 4.83 27.61
C VAL A 212 -9.88 6.28 27.85
N VAL A 213 -10.44 6.89 28.89
CA VAL A 213 -10.21 8.30 29.23
C VAL A 213 -9.20 8.41 30.37
N SER A 214 -8.13 9.17 30.14
CA SER A 214 -7.15 9.55 31.15
C SER A 214 -7.19 11.06 31.36
N ILE A 215 -7.46 11.50 32.59
CA ILE A 215 -7.55 12.93 32.93
C ILE A 215 -6.44 13.22 33.94
N SER A 216 -5.39 13.92 33.49
CA SER A 216 -4.41 14.49 34.43
C SER A 216 -5.02 15.73 35.09
N PRO A 217 -4.82 15.98 36.40
CA PRO A 217 -5.33 17.17 37.08
C PRO A 217 -4.75 18.51 36.56
N ALA A 218 -3.74 18.47 35.69
CA ALA A 218 -3.12 19.64 35.10
C ALA A 218 -3.49 19.76 33.60
N PRO A 219 -3.84 20.96 33.10
CA PRO A 219 -4.07 21.19 31.68
C PRO A 219 -2.84 20.73 30.89
N LEU A 220 -3.06 19.88 29.88
CA LEU A 220 -2.02 19.57 28.91
C LEU A 220 -1.92 20.81 28.02
N GLY A 221 -0.83 21.57 28.18
CA GLY A 221 -0.58 22.76 27.39
C GLY A 221 -0.72 22.45 25.89
N PHE A 222 -1.46 23.29 25.18
CA PHE A 222 -1.53 23.25 23.73
C PHE A 222 -0.13 23.57 23.19
N ASP A 223 0.47 22.64 22.45
CA ASP A 223 1.70 22.89 21.68
C ASP A 223 1.32 23.35 20.27
N PRO A 224 1.44 24.66 19.95
CA PRO A 224 1.09 25.17 18.63
C PRO A 224 2.00 24.65 17.51
N ALA A 225 3.13 24.03 17.85
CA ALA A 225 4.09 23.49 16.88
C ALA A 225 3.81 22.04 16.47
N ASN A 226 2.87 21.36 17.14
CA ASN A 226 2.51 19.98 16.84
C ASN A 226 0.97 19.78 16.94
N PRO A 227 0.21 20.37 16.00
CA PRO A 227 -1.25 20.34 15.99
C PRO A 227 -1.84 18.93 15.78
#